data_AF-A0A850YQT5-F1
#
_entry.id   AF-A0A850YQT5-F1
#
_cell.length_a   1.000
_cell.length_b   1.000
_cell.length_c   1.000
_cell.angle_alpha   90.00
_cell.angle_beta   90.00
_cell.angle_gamma   90.00
#
_symmetry.space_group_name_H-M   'P 1'
#
loop_
_entity.id
_entity.type
_entity.pdbx_description
1 polymer ?
#
loop_
_entity_poly.entity_id
_entity_poly.type
_entity_poly.pdbx_seq_one_letter_code
_entity_poly.pdbx_strand_id
1 'polypeptide(L)'
;MQAFLKGPASISTKPVAAKEKSAAGGSGEGKRTKPIPWVEKYRPKNVDEVAFQDEVVAVLKKSLEGADLPNLLFYGPPGTGKTSTILAAARELFGPDLFRQRVLELNASDERGIQVIREKVKAFAQLTASGSRSDGKMCPPFKIVILDEADSMTSAAQAALRRTMEKESKTTRFCLICNYISRIIEPLTSRCSKFRFKPLSDSIQQQRLLDVSEKEHVKISNEAVSYLVKVSEGDLRKAITFLQSATRLMGGKEITEKIITEIAGVIPKETIDELLLGCQSGSFEKLETLAKNLINEGFAVAQLVNQLHDTIVESEDYSDKQKSAIVEKLAEVDKCLADGADEFLQLMSLCALVMQQLTQNI
;
A
#
# COMPACT_ATOMS: atom_id res chain seq x y z
N MET A 1 -26.69 32.54 -12.18
CA MET A 1 -27.70 31.51 -12.56
C MET A 1 -27.64 30.40 -11.53
N GLN A 2 -28.39 30.56 -10.43
CA GLN A 2 -28.61 29.57 -9.39
C GLN A 2 -30.09 29.18 -9.47
N ALA A 3 -30.36 27.90 -9.64
CA ALA A 3 -31.70 27.29 -9.65
C ALA A 3 -31.44 25.81 -9.29
N PHE A 4 -32.07 25.13 -8.33
CA PHE A 4 -33.35 25.25 -7.63
C PHE A 4 -33.21 24.51 -6.29
N LEU A 5 -33.61 25.14 -5.16
CA LEU A 5 -33.83 24.47 -3.87
C LEU A 5 -34.93 25.21 -3.10
N LYS A 6 -36.06 24.53 -2.85
CA LYS A 6 -37.18 24.73 -1.88
C LYS A 6 -38.42 24.04 -2.50
N GLY A 7 -39.06 22.99 -1.96
CA GLY A 7 -39.60 22.68 -0.63
C GLY A 7 -41.03 22.09 -0.87
N PRO A 8 -41.83 21.63 0.12
CA PRO A 8 -41.72 21.84 1.56
C PRO A 8 -41.94 20.59 2.45
N ALA A 9 -41.62 20.75 3.74
CA ALA A 9 -41.96 19.86 4.83
C ALA A 9 -43.41 20.05 5.31
N SER A 10 -44.08 18.98 5.71
CA SER A 10 -45.23 19.03 6.61
C SER A 10 -45.07 17.99 7.74
N ILE A 11 -45.25 18.49 8.96
CA ILE A 11 -45.18 17.76 10.23
C ILE A 11 -46.60 17.34 10.61
N SER A 12 -46.81 16.08 10.98
CA SER A 12 -47.98 15.65 11.75
C SER A 12 -47.62 14.49 12.69
N THR A 13 -48.25 14.49 13.85
CA THR A 13 -47.86 13.86 15.12
C THR A 13 -48.67 12.59 15.45
N LYS A 14 -47.97 11.46 15.68
CA LYS A 14 -48.26 10.29 16.59
C LYS A 14 -49.64 9.56 16.53
N PRO A 15 -49.83 8.33 17.09
CA PRO A 15 -48.97 7.55 18.01
C PRO A 15 -48.75 6.06 17.67
N VAL A 16 -47.96 5.42 18.55
CA VAL A 16 -47.49 4.03 18.61
C VAL A 16 -48.61 3.02 18.93
N ALA A 17 -48.60 1.86 18.26
CA ALA A 17 -49.29 0.64 18.71
C ALA A 17 -48.45 -0.62 18.35
N ALA A 18 -48.52 -1.61 19.23
CA ALA A 18 -47.60 -2.74 19.36
C ALA A 18 -48.02 -4.00 18.56
N LYS A 19 -46.99 -4.79 18.22
CA LYS A 19 -46.94 -6.25 18.00
C LYS A 19 -48.12 -6.95 17.33
N GLU A 20 -47.82 -7.61 16.21
CA GLU A 20 -48.26 -8.99 15.98
C GLU A 20 -47.21 -9.78 15.18
N LYS A 21 -46.96 -11.01 15.65
CA LYS A 21 -46.06 -12.01 15.06
C LYS A 21 -46.79 -12.73 13.94
N SER A 22 -46.15 -12.90 12.79
CA SER A 22 -46.44 -14.00 11.87
C SER A 22 -45.16 -14.55 11.29
N ALA A 23 -45.02 -15.86 11.38
CA ALA A 23 -43.86 -16.65 11.00
C ALA A 23 -44.12 -17.37 9.68
N ALA A 24 -43.00 -17.70 9.02
CA ALA A 24 -42.79 -18.71 7.98
C ALA A 24 -43.11 -18.32 6.51
N GLY A 25 -42.08 -18.48 5.67
CA GLY A 25 -42.16 -18.45 4.21
C GLY A 25 -40.83 -18.12 3.57
N GLY A 26 -39.85 -19.03 3.69
CA GLY A 26 -38.48 -18.81 3.21
C GLY A 26 -38.37 -18.78 1.69
N SER A 27 -37.59 -17.82 1.17
CA SER A 27 -36.94 -17.90 -0.12
C SER A 27 -35.43 -17.89 0.12
N GLY A 28 -34.77 -18.97 -0.32
CA GLY A 28 -33.32 -19.09 -0.26
C GLY A 28 -32.66 -18.08 -1.20
N GLU A 29 -32.29 -16.93 -0.65
CA GLU A 29 -31.28 -16.09 -1.30
C GLU A 29 -29.94 -16.80 -1.18
N GLY A 30 -29.49 -17.38 -2.29
CA GLY A 30 -28.10 -17.78 -2.44
C GLY A 30 -27.23 -16.57 -2.09
N LYS A 31 -26.47 -16.68 -0.99
CA LYS A 31 -25.48 -15.68 -0.60
C LYS A 31 -24.59 -15.42 -1.81
N ARG A 32 -24.83 -14.33 -2.54
CA ARG A 32 -23.88 -13.81 -3.53
C ARG A 32 -22.60 -13.55 -2.76
N THR A 33 -21.65 -14.47 -2.86
CA THR A 33 -20.30 -14.32 -2.30
C THR A 33 -19.74 -13.03 -2.89
N LYS A 34 -19.55 -12.02 -2.03
CA LYS A 34 -18.98 -10.73 -2.44
C LYS A 34 -17.66 -11.02 -3.18
N PRO A 35 -17.43 -10.42 -4.37
CA PRO A 35 -16.20 -10.65 -5.11
C PRO A 35 -15.02 -10.17 -4.26
N ILE A 36 -14.11 -11.09 -3.93
CA ILE A 36 -12.91 -10.80 -3.14
C ILE A 36 -11.88 -10.17 -4.08
N PRO A 37 -11.25 -9.04 -3.71
CA PRO A 37 -10.14 -8.45 -4.47
C PRO A 37 -9.01 -9.48 -4.67
N TRP A 38 -8.34 -9.43 -5.83
CA TRP A 38 -7.29 -10.40 -6.15
C TRP A 38 -6.10 -10.32 -5.20
N VAL A 39 -5.79 -9.12 -4.71
CA VAL A 39 -4.79 -8.89 -3.65
C VAL A 39 -5.04 -9.78 -2.42
N GLU A 40 -6.29 -9.94 -2.00
CA GLU A 40 -6.65 -10.79 -0.85
C GLU A 40 -6.82 -12.25 -1.24
N LYS A 41 -7.37 -12.52 -2.43
CA LYS A 41 -7.57 -13.88 -2.95
C LYS A 41 -6.25 -14.63 -3.11
N TYR A 42 -5.22 -13.94 -3.59
CA TYR A 42 -3.86 -14.46 -3.83
C TYR A 42 -2.88 -14.13 -2.72
N ARG A 43 -3.36 -13.62 -1.57
CA ARG A 43 -2.53 -13.42 -0.39
C ARG A 43 -1.93 -14.78 0.04
N PRO A 44 -0.60 -14.89 0.18
CA PRO A 44 0.06 -16.13 0.62
C PRO A 44 -0.58 -16.71 1.87
N LYS A 45 -0.88 -18.02 1.84
CA LYS A 45 -1.47 -18.74 2.98
C LYS A 45 -0.42 -19.46 3.81
N ASN A 46 0.65 -19.89 3.15
CA ASN A 46 1.78 -20.60 3.74
C ASN A 46 3.04 -19.75 3.64
N VAL A 47 4.01 -19.97 4.54
CA VAL A 47 5.26 -19.21 4.53
C VAL A 47 6.05 -19.48 3.23
N ASP A 48 5.91 -20.66 2.63
CA ASP A 48 6.51 -21.04 1.33
C ASP A 48 5.93 -20.31 0.11
N GLU A 49 4.72 -19.77 0.22
CA GLU A 49 4.08 -19.06 -0.90
C GLU A 49 4.52 -17.61 -1.00
N VAL A 50 5.24 -17.10 0.02
CA VAL A 50 5.77 -15.75 0.07
C VAL A 50 6.91 -15.64 -0.94
N ALA A 51 6.73 -14.76 -1.93
CA ALA A 51 7.72 -14.58 -2.98
C ALA A 51 9.02 -13.94 -2.45
N PHE A 52 10.15 -14.58 -2.75
CA PHE A 52 11.51 -14.00 -2.77
C PHE A 52 11.97 -13.31 -1.46
N GLN A 53 11.75 -14.00 -0.34
CA GLN A 53 12.26 -13.60 0.98
C GLN A 53 12.85 -14.77 1.73
N ASP A 54 13.67 -15.55 1.03
CA ASP A 54 14.17 -16.84 1.49
C ASP A 54 14.92 -16.74 2.82
N GLU A 55 15.69 -15.66 3.04
CA GLU A 55 16.37 -15.39 4.31
C GLU A 55 15.38 -15.24 5.47
N VAL A 56 14.31 -14.45 5.28
CA VAL A 56 13.30 -14.19 6.31
C VAL A 56 12.48 -15.46 6.55
N VAL A 57 12.05 -16.13 5.48
CA VAL A 57 11.28 -17.37 5.50
C VAL A 57 12.06 -18.48 6.19
N ALA A 58 13.35 -18.67 5.88
CA ALA A 58 14.18 -19.70 6.50
C ALA A 58 14.36 -19.47 8.01
N VAL A 59 14.55 -18.23 8.44
CA VAL A 59 14.67 -17.90 9.87
C VAL A 59 13.33 -18.05 10.58
N LEU A 60 12.22 -17.63 9.96
CA LEU A 60 10.88 -17.83 10.52
C LEU A 60 10.54 -19.31 10.65
N LYS A 61 10.83 -20.14 9.63
CA LYS A 61 10.63 -21.60 9.70
C LYS A 61 11.39 -22.24 10.86
N LYS A 62 12.67 -21.92 11.02
CA LYS A 62 13.45 -22.40 12.17
C LYS A 62 12.89 -21.90 13.51
N SER A 63 12.38 -20.67 13.55
CA SER A 63 11.77 -20.08 14.74
C SER A 63 10.37 -20.64 15.04
N LEU A 64 9.69 -21.24 14.05
CA LEU A 64 8.40 -21.93 14.18
C LEU A 64 8.59 -23.38 14.64
N GLU A 65 9.64 -24.05 14.17
CA GLU A 65 10.06 -25.38 14.64
C GLU A 65 10.59 -25.33 16.09
N GLY A 66 11.31 -24.25 16.42
CA GLY A 66 11.71 -23.94 17.78
C GLY A 66 10.53 -23.39 18.62
N ALA A 67 10.48 -23.74 19.91
CA ALA A 67 9.47 -23.19 20.82
C ALA A 67 9.69 -21.71 21.19
N ASP A 68 10.69 -21.03 20.60
CA ASP A 68 11.10 -19.68 20.97
C ASP A 68 11.09 -18.70 19.79
N LEU A 69 9.93 -18.07 19.57
CA LEU A 69 9.74 -17.04 18.54
C LEU A 69 9.98 -15.64 19.14
N PRO A 70 11.11 -14.96 18.92
CA PRO A 70 11.36 -13.63 19.49
C PRO A 70 10.30 -12.60 19.01
N ASN A 71 10.27 -11.42 19.65
CA ASN A 71 9.51 -10.32 19.07
C ASN A 71 10.12 -9.96 17.70
N LEU A 72 9.27 -9.65 16.73
CA LEU A 72 9.66 -9.43 15.34
C LEU A 72 9.45 -7.97 14.96
N LEU A 73 10.36 -7.43 14.14
CA LEU A 73 10.21 -6.13 13.49
C LEU A 73 10.43 -6.30 11.99
N PHE A 74 9.35 -6.18 11.21
CA PHE A 74 9.35 -6.27 9.76
C PHE A 74 9.35 -4.87 9.18
N TYR A 75 10.35 -4.55 8.36
CA TYR A 75 10.45 -3.23 7.75
C TYR A 75 10.86 -3.30 6.29
N GLY A 76 10.36 -2.38 5.48
CA GLY A 76 10.67 -2.28 4.06
C GLY A 76 9.55 -1.60 3.26
N PRO A 77 9.71 -1.43 1.95
CA PRO A 77 8.73 -0.76 1.08
C PRO A 77 7.33 -1.42 1.11
N PRO A 78 6.27 -0.70 0.72
CA PRO A 78 4.93 -1.27 0.58
C PRO A 78 4.91 -2.40 -0.47
N GLY A 79 3.90 -3.26 -0.42
CA GLY A 79 3.75 -4.34 -1.41
C GLY A 79 4.73 -5.52 -1.30
N THR A 80 5.72 -5.45 -0.42
CA THR A 80 6.76 -6.50 -0.25
C THR A 80 6.31 -7.72 0.55
N GLY A 81 5.05 -7.82 0.98
CA GLY A 81 4.53 -9.01 1.65
C GLY A 81 4.72 -9.09 3.18
N LYS A 82 5.16 -8.01 3.85
CA LYS A 82 5.34 -7.93 5.32
C LYS A 82 4.18 -8.54 6.13
N THR A 83 2.97 -8.01 5.93
CA THR A 83 1.75 -8.47 6.63
C THR A 83 1.38 -9.89 6.22
N SER A 84 1.55 -10.23 4.94
CA SER A 84 1.26 -11.58 4.43
C SER A 84 2.14 -12.64 5.10
N THR A 85 3.43 -12.37 5.28
CA THR A 85 4.40 -13.31 5.86
C THR A 85 4.07 -13.65 7.31
N ILE A 86 3.78 -12.66 8.16
CA ILE A 86 3.43 -12.95 9.56
C ILE A 86 2.08 -13.65 9.69
N LEU A 87 1.10 -13.29 8.86
CA LEU A 87 -0.22 -13.94 8.87
C LEU A 87 -0.12 -15.39 8.41
N ALA A 88 0.69 -15.68 7.38
CA ALA A 88 0.99 -17.03 6.94
C ALA A 88 1.68 -17.85 8.05
N ALA A 89 2.72 -17.29 8.67
CA ALA A 89 3.42 -17.93 9.79
C ALA A 89 2.49 -18.20 10.98
N ALA A 90 1.62 -17.25 11.34
CA ALA A 90 0.68 -17.42 12.44
C ALA A 90 -0.43 -18.44 12.12
N ARG A 91 -0.86 -18.55 10.85
CA ARG A 91 -1.79 -19.60 10.40
C ARG A 91 -1.14 -20.97 10.46
N GLU A 92 0.12 -21.09 10.07
CA GLU A 92 0.88 -22.34 10.16
C GLU A 92 1.05 -22.78 11.62
N LEU A 93 1.40 -21.84 12.51
CA LEU A 93 1.63 -22.10 13.94
C LEU A 93 0.35 -22.48 14.70
N PHE A 94 -0.70 -21.67 14.58
CA PHE A 94 -1.93 -21.83 15.38
C PHE A 94 -3.03 -22.61 14.66
N GLY A 95 -2.93 -22.76 13.34
CA GLY A 95 -4.00 -23.30 12.49
C GLY A 95 -5.28 -22.47 12.52
N PRO A 96 -6.30 -22.88 11.74
CA PRO A 96 -7.50 -22.06 11.51
C PRO A 96 -8.34 -21.82 12.77
N ASP A 97 -8.39 -22.78 13.69
CA ASP A 97 -9.30 -22.74 14.85
C ASP A 97 -8.80 -21.78 15.94
N LEU A 98 -7.49 -21.81 16.23
CA LEU A 98 -6.89 -20.99 17.28
C LEU A 98 -6.41 -19.63 16.78
N PHE A 99 -6.27 -19.44 15.46
CA PHE A 99 -5.80 -18.18 14.88
C PHE A 99 -6.58 -16.98 15.42
N ARG A 100 -7.92 -17.04 15.41
CA ARG A 100 -8.78 -15.93 15.87
C ARG A 100 -8.69 -15.66 17.37
N GLN A 101 -8.27 -16.64 18.16
CA GLN A 101 -8.16 -16.52 19.63
C GLN A 101 -6.76 -16.09 20.07
N ARG A 102 -5.73 -16.41 19.27
CA ARG A 102 -4.31 -16.22 19.62
C ARG A 102 -3.61 -15.12 18.82
N VAL A 103 -4.21 -14.64 17.74
CA VAL A 103 -3.68 -13.55 16.94
C VAL A 103 -4.57 -12.33 17.09
N LEU A 104 -3.96 -11.21 17.49
CA LEU A 104 -4.58 -9.90 17.47
C LEU A 104 -3.87 -9.06 16.42
N GLU A 105 -4.54 -8.78 15.30
CA GLU A 105 -4.08 -7.85 14.26
C GLU A 105 -4.73 -6.49 14.51
N LEU A 106 -3.90 -5.45 14.67
CA LEU A 106 -4.34 -4.06 14.75
C LEU A 106 -3.58 -3.25 13.71
N ASN A 107 -4.32 -2.42 12.96
CA ASN A 107 -3.72 -1.37 12.16
C ASN A 107 -3.47 -0.15 13.06
N ALA A 108 -2.21 0.21 13.26
CA ALA A 108 -1.84 1.25 14.21
C ALA A 108 -2.19 2.67 13.72
N SER A 109 -2.42 2.86 12.42
CA SER A 109 -2.86 4.12 11.82
C SER A 109 -4.35 4.44 12.02
N ASP A 110 -5.19 3.42 12.14
CA ASP A 110 -6.63 3.57 12.42
C ASP A 110 -6.87 3.71 13.93
N GLU A 111 -6.17 2.90 14.74
CA GLU A 111 -6.31 2.85 16.20
C GLU A 111 -5.19 3.60 16.95
N ARG A 112 -4.84 4.81 16.50
CA ARG A 112 -3.69 5.64 16.97
C ARG A 112 -3.68 6.01 18.46
N GLY A 113 -4.78 5.79 19.16
CA GLY A 113 -4.93 6.19 20.55
C GLY A 113 -4.00 5.42 21.47
N ILE A 114 -3.20 6.15 22.27
CA ILE A 114 -2.43 5.55 23.39
C ILE A 114 -3.30 4.66 24.29
N GLN A 115 -4.59 4.97 24.37
CA GLN A 115 -5.58 4.22 25.13
C GLN A 115 -5.84 2.82 24.55
N VAL A 116 -5.89 2.67 23.22
CA VAL A 116 -6.09 1.36 22.57
C VAL A 116 -4.95 0.41 22.94
N ILE A 117 -3.71 0.88 22.91
CA ILE A 117 -2.54 0.06 23.29
C ILE A 117 -2.57 -0.28 24.79
N ARG A 118 -2.99 0.66 25.63
CA ARG A 118 -3.07 0.44 27.08
C ARG A 118 -4.20 -0.48 27.51
N GLU A 119 -5.29 -0.54 26.75
CA GLU A 119 -6.48 -1.31 27.10
C GLU A 119 -6.56 -2.59 26.27
N LYS A 120 -6.71 -2.49 24.94
CA LYS A 120 -6.95 -3.62 24.04
C LYS A 120 -5.75 -4.56 23.94
N VAL A 121 -4.57 -4.01 23.66
CA VAL A 121 -3.34 -4.81 23.55
C VAL A 121 -2.95 -5.40 24.90
N LYS A 122 -3.03 -4.60 25.97
CA LYS A 122 -2.74 -5.07 27.33
C LYS A 122 -3.70 -6.17 27.79
N ALA A 123 -5.02 -5.98 27.60
CA ALA A 123 -6.02 -6.98 27.98
C ALA A 123 -5.80 -8.29 27.21
N PHE A 124 -5.51 -8.22 25.92
CA PHE A 124 -5.21 -9.40 25.11
C PHE A 124 -3.93 -10.12 25.57
N ALA A 125 -2.88 -9.36 25.88
CA ALA A 125 -1.59 -9.90 26.30
C ALA A 125 -1.62 -10.55 27.70
N GLN A 126 -2.50 -10.07 28.58
CA GLN A 126 -2.70 -10.64 29.93
C GLN A 126 -3.45 -11.97 29.93
N LEU A 127 -4.25 -12.24 28.91
CA LEU A 127 -4.98 -13.50 28.80
C LEU A 127 -4.01 -14.64 28.48
N THR A 128 -3.92 -15.65 29.34
CA THR A 128 -3.06 -16.82 29.14
C THR A 128 -3.63 -17.75 28.06
N ALA A 129 -2.74 -18.41 27.29
CA ALA A 129 -3.13 -19.42 26.31
C ALA A 129 -2.71 -20.82 26.79
N SER A 130 -3.59 -21.81 26.65
CA SER A 130 -3.29 -23.22 26.99
C SER A 130 -2.30 -23.83 25.99
N GLY A 131 -1.38 -24.69 26.43
CA GLY A 131 -0.35 -25.29 25.57
C GLY A 131 -0.80 -26.45 24.67
N SER A 132 -2.11 -26.71 24.57
CA SER A 132 -2.65 -27.87 23.84
C SER A 132 -3.76 -27.48 22.88
N ARG A 133 -3.75 -28.09 21.69
CA ARG A 133 -4.86 -28.06 20.72
C ARG A 133 -5.84 -29.20 21.02
N SER A 134 -7.10 -29.01 20.64
CA SER A 134 -8.11 -30.08 20.63
C SER A 134 -7.71 -31.28 19.76
N ASP A 135 -6.78 -31.07 18.82
CA ASP A 135 -6.26 -32.05 17.84
C ASP A 135 -4.98 -32.77 18.32
N GLY A 136 -4.57 -32.62 19.58
CA GLY A 136 -3.40 -33.31 20.17
C GLY A 136 -2.01 -32.79 19.73
N LYS A 137 -1.92 -31.89 18.74
CA LYS A 137 -0.67 -31.22 18.37
C LYS A 137 -0.24 -30.19 19.42
N MET A 138 1.04 -30.22 19.80
CA MET A 138 1.65 -29.19 20.65
C MET A 138 1.51 -27.82 19.97
N CYS A 139 0.93 -26.88 20.70
CA CYS A 139 0.80 -25.50 20.25
C CYS A 139 1.60 -24.62 21.21
N PRO A 140 2.43 -23.69 20.72
CA PRO A 140 3.21 -22.85 21.61
C PRO A 140 2.30 -22.10 22.60
N PRO A 141 2.66 -22.03 23.89
CA PRO A 141 1.85 -21.42 24.94
C PRO A 141 1.96 -19.89 24.92
N PHE A 142 2.02 -19.28 23.75
CA PHE A 142 2.04 -17.83 23.56
C PHE A 142 1.03 -17.36 22.52
N LYS A 143 0.74 -16.06 22.56
CA LYS A 143 -0.09 -15.34 21.60
C LYS A 143 0.76 -14.43 20.73
N ILE A 144 0.22 -14.00 19.60
CA ILE A 144 0.88 -13.05 18.71
C ILE A 144 0.03 -11.79 18.60
N VAL A 145 0.64 -10.64 18.83
CA VAL A 145 0.06 -9.32 18.53
C VAL A 145 0.79 -8.76 17.31
N ILE A 146 0.04 -8.48 16.25
CA ILE A 146 0.53 -7.88 15.01
C ILE A 146 0.08 -6.43 15.01
N LEU A 147 1.05 -5.52 14.95
CA LEU A 147 0.83 -4.08 14.84
C LEU A 147 1.30 -3.66 13.44
N ASP A 148 0.35 -3.45 12.53
CA ASP A 148 0.64 -2.93 11.20
C ASP A 148 0.77 -1.40 11.23
N GLU A 149 1.57 -0.84 10.32
CA GLU A 149 1.84 0.61 10.22
C GLU A 149 2.33 1.23 11.54
N ALA A 150 3.21 0.52 12.26
CA ALA A 150 3.75 0.93 13.55
C ALA A 150 4.57 2.25 13.50
N ASP A 151 5.03 2.65 12.31
CA ASP A 151 5.70 3.93 12.05
C ASP A 151 4.76 5.14 12.14
N SER A 152 3.45 4.94 12.00
CA SER A 152 2.45 5.99 12.22
C SER A 152 2.07 6.18 13.69
N MET A 153 2.62 5.37 14.61
CA MET A 153 2.37 5.50 16.04
C MET A 153 3.09 6.70 16.66
N THR A 154 2.40 7.40 17.55
CA THR A 154 3.03 8.45 18.37
C THR A 154 4.11 7.88 19.30
N SER A 155 5.14 8.66 19.61
CA SER A 155 6.22 8.26 20.53
C SER A 155 5.70 7.83 21.91
N ALA A 156 4.66 8.50 22.41
CA ALA A 156 4.01 8.16 23.68
C ALA A 156 3.30 6.79 23.64
N ALA A 157 2.67 6.46 22.50
CA ALA A 157 2.06 5.15 22.25
C ALA A 157 3.12 4.04 22.18
N GLN A 158 4.22 4.28 21.47
CA GLN A 158 5.36 3.36 21.40
C GLN A 158 6.00 3.13 22.79
N ALA A 159 6.14 4.18 23.60
CA ALA A 159 6.65 4.06 24.97
C ALA A 159 5.73 3.24 25.89
N ALA A 160 4.40 3.35 25.71
CA ALA A 160 3.44 2.52 26.43
C ALA A 160 3.53 1.06 25.99
N LEU A 161 3.64 0.81 24.68
CA LEU A 161 3.80 -0.53 24.12
C LEU A 161 5.04 -1.24 24.66
N ARG A 162 6.18 -0.53 24.74
CA ARG A 162 7.43 -1.05 25.29
C ARG A 162 7.24 -1.69 26.67
N ARG A 163 6.53 -1.03 27.58
CA ARG A 163 6.28 -1.54 28.94
C ARG A 163 5.47 -2.83 28.92
N THR A 164 4.46 -2.90 28.04
CA THR A 164 3.64 -4.10 27.85
C THR A 164 4.47 -5.24 27.26
N MET A 165 5.32 -4.97 26.28
CA MET A 165 6.21 -5.97 25.66
C MET A 165 7.20 -6.56 26.67
N GLU A 166 7.75 -5.73 27.56
CA GLU A 166 8.67 -6.21 28.61
C GLU A 166 7.93 -7.09 29.62
N LYS A 167 6.77 -6.63 30.11
CA LYS A 167 6.00 -7.30 31.17
C LYS A 167 5.40 -8.63 30.70
N GLU A 168 4.86 -8.67 29.49
CA GLU A 168 4.09 -9.82 28.97
C GLU A 168 4.89 -10.68 27.98
N SER A 169 6.23 -10.58 28.00
CA SER A 169 7.15 -11.31 27.09
C SER A 169 7.04 -12.84 27.16
N LYS A 170 6.55 -13.39 28.28
CA LYS A 170 6.36 -14.85 28.46
C LYS A 170 5.09 -15.37 27.81
N THR A 171 4.03 -14.57 27.75
CA THR A 171 2.70 -14.97 27.27
C THR A 171 2.42 -14.51 25.85
N THR A 172 3.08 -13.44 25.41
CA THR A 172 2.76 -12.75 24.17
C THR A 172 4.03 -12.35 23.42
N ARG A 173 4.07 -12.67 22.13
CA ARG A 173 5.09 -12.20 21.19
C ARG A 173 4.50 -11.10 20.31
N PHE A 174 5.29 -10.09 20.02
CA PHE A 174 4.87 -8.93 19.23
C PHE A 174 5.52 -8.98 17.85
N CYS A 175 4.77 -8.64 16.82
CA CYS A 175 5.27 -8.38 15.48
C CYS A 175 4.91 -6.95 15.09
N LEU A 176 5.92 -6.10 14.95
CA LEU A 176 5.78 -4.73 14.49
C LEU A 176 6.06 -4.68 12.99
N ILE A 177 5.17 -4.09 12.21
CA ILE A 177 5.36 -3.88 10.77
C ILE A 177 5.43 -2.37 10.52
N CYS A 178 6.45 -1.93 9.79
CA CYS A 178 6.59 -0.53 9.39
C CYS A 178 7.22 -0.41 8.00
N ASN A 179 7.16 0.78 7.41
CA ASN A 179 7.94 1.08 6.21
C ASN A 179 9.31 1.65 6.60
N TYR A 180 9.34 2.52 7.61
CA TYR A 180 10.56 3.20 8.06
C TYR A 180 10.96 2.79 9.48
N ILE A 181 12.09 2.11 9.61
CA ILE A 181 12.65 1.73 10.92
C ILE A 181 13.03 2.95 11.77
N SER A 182 13.40 4.07 11.15
CA SER A 182 13.78 5.32 11.82
C SER A 182 12.62 5.98 12.59
N ARG A 183 11.37 5.61 12.29
CA ARG A 183 10.17 6.09 13.00
C ARG A 183 9.86 5.30 14.27
N ILE A 184 10.55 4.19 14.50
CA ILE A 184 10.38 3.34 15.68
C ILE A 184 11.45 3.70 16.72
N ILE A 185 11.03 3.90 17.97
CA ILE A 185 11.95 4.22 19.07
C ILE A 185 12.95 3.08 19.31
N GLU A 186 14.20 3.42 19.59
CA GLU A 186 15.29 2.47 19.86
C GLU A 186 14.98 1.43 20.96
N PRO A 187 14.26 1.76 22.05
CA PRO A 187 13.86 0.77 23.04
C PRO A 187 12.98 -0.38 22.49
N LEU A 188 12.19 -0.15 21.44
CA LEU A 188 11.41 -1.20 20.79
C LEU A 188 12.28 -2.01 19.83
N THR A 189 13.07 -1.34 19.00
CA THR A 189 13.91 -2.01 17.99
C THR A 189 14.97 -2.91 18.62
N SER A 190 15.51 -2.54 19.78
CA SER A 190 16.47 -3.35 20.55
C SER A 190 15.88 -4.65 21.12
N ARG A 191 14.56 -4.73 21.27
CA ARG A 191 13.84 -5.90 21.82
C ARG A 191 13.23 -6.80 20.75
N CYS A 192 13.42 -6.46 19.48
CA CYS A 192 12.87 -7.20 18.35
C CYS A 192 13.97 -7.71 17.42
N SER A 193 13.80 -8.91 16.89
CA SER A 193 14.55 -9.41 15.75
C SER A 193 14.11 -8.69 14.49
N LYS A 194 15.06 -8.03 13.84
CA LYS A 194 14.83 -7.14 12.70
C LYS A 194 14.90 -7.93 11.39
N PHE A 195 13.86 -7.84 10.57
CA PHE A 195 13.81 -8.45 9.25
C PHE A 195 13.55 -7.37 8.20
N ARG A 196 14.49 -7.25 7.26
CA ARG A 196 14.40 -6.31 6.14
C ARG A 196 13.72 -6.98 4.96
N PHE A 197 12.60 -6.41 4.54
CA PHE A 197 11.86 -6.81 3.36
C PHE A 197 12.35 -5.95 2.20
N LYS A 198 13.04 -6.58 1.25
CA LYS A 198 13.54 -5.91 0.04
C LYS A 198 12.40 -5.81 -0.99
N PRO A 199 12.41 -4.79 -1.88
CA PRO A 199 11.60 -4.82 -3.09
C PRO A 199 11.78 -6.15 -3.83
N LEU A 200 10.71 -6.64 -4.42
CA LEU A 200 10.75 -7.86 -5.23
C LEU A 200 11.49 -7.57 -6.54
N SER A 201 12.28 -8.53 -7.02
CA SER A 201 12.89 -8.39 -8.35
C SER A 201 11.83 -8.42 -9.44
N ASP A 202 12.10 -7.73 -10.55
CA ASP A 202 11.16 -7.64 -11.68
C ASP A 202 10.78 -9.03 -12.21
N SER A 203 11.76 -9.94 -12.30
CA SER A 203 11.54 -11.33 -12.73
C SER A 203 10.51 -12.07 -11.87
N ILE A 204 10.56 -11.90 -10.55
CA ILE A 204 9.65 -12.56 -9.62
C ILE A 204 8.26 -11.93 -9.67
N GLN A 205 8.20 -10.61 -9.82
CA GLN A 205 6.93 -9.91 -10.00
C GLN A 205 6.24 -10.37 -11.29
N GLN A 206 6.98 -10.45 -12.40
CA GLN A 206 6.47 -10.96 -13.68
C GLN A 206 5.95 -12.40 -13.52
N GLN A 207 6.74 -13.28 -12.89
CA GLN A 207 6.32 -14.67 -12.65
C GLN A 207 5.02 -14.73 -11.84
N ARG A 208 4.89 -13.94 -10.77
CA ARG A 208 3.64 -13.93 -10.00
C ARG A 208 2.45 -13.33 -10.74
N LEU A 209 2.67 -12.32 -11.57
CA LEU A 209 1.60 -11.75 -12.40
C LEU A 209 1.13 -12.73 -13.47
N LEU A 210 2.04 -13.52 -14.05
CA LEU A 210 1.71 -14.60 -14.97
C LEU A 210 0.90 -15.69 -14.25
N ASP A 211 1.35 -16.14 -13.07
CA ASP A 211 0.60 -17.13 -12.27
C ASP A 211 -0.83 -16.68 -11.95
N VAL A 212 -1.03 -15.39 -11.66
CA VAL A 212 -2.35 -14.81 -11.38
C VAL A 212 -3.18 -14.71 -12.67
N SER A 213 -2.55 -14.30 -13.77
CA SER A 213 -3.20 -14.20 -15.08
C SER A 213 -3.69 -15.56 -15.58
N GLU A 214 -2.90 -16.61 -15.41
CA GLU A 214 -3.29 -17.98 -15.78
C GLU A 214 -4.49 -18.48 -14.96
N LYS A 215 -4.47 -18.26 -13.64
CA LYS A 215 -5.55 -18.70 -12.73
C LYS A 215 -6.87 -17.95 -12.94
N GLU A 216 -6.81 -16.70 -13.40
CA GLU A 216 -7.99 -15.89 -13.72
C GLU A 216 -8.34 -15.92 -15.22
N HIS A 217 -7.61 -16.69 -16.03
CA HIS A 217 -7.76 -16.79 -17.49
C HIS A 217 -7.71 -15.43 -18.21
N VAL A 218 -6.78 -14.57 -17.80
CA VAL A 218 -6.56 -13.24 -18.37
C VAL A 218 -5.61 -13.35 -19.55
N LYS A 219 -5.99 -12.73 -20.68
CA LYS A 219 -5.11 -12.57 -21.86
C LYS A 219 -4.28 -11.31 -21.69
N ILE A 220 -2.99 -11.45 -21.45
CA ILE A 220 -2.04 -10.35 -21.30
C ILE A 220 -0.78 -10.65 -22.11
N SER A 221 -0.26 -9.65 -22.83
CA SER A 221 1.00 -9.77 -23.56
C SER A 221 2.20 -9.64 -22.60
N ASN A 222 3.33 -10.27 -22.94
CA ASN A 222 4.54 -10.19 -22.11
C ASN A 222 5.09 -8.76 -21.97
N GLU A 223 4.92 -7.94 -23.01
CA GLU A 223 5.24 -6.51 -23.00
C GLU A 223 4.38 -5.76 -21.97
N ALA A 224 3.07 -6.03 -21.95
CA ALA A 224 2.15 -5.44 -20.99
C ALA A 224 2.48 -5.87 -19.55
N VAL A 225 2.86 -7.13 -19.31
CA VAL A 225 3.34 -7.58 -17.99
C VAL A 225 4.61 -6.83 -17.58
N SER A 226 5.56 -6.67 -18.50
CA SER A 226 6.82 -5.98 -18.23
C SER A 226 6.59 -4.50 -17.91
N TYR A 227 5.71 -3.85 -18.67
CA TYR A 227 5.30 -2.47 -18.42
C TYR A 227 4.56 -2.33 -17.08
N LEU A 228 3.67 -3.27 -16.75
CA LEU A 228 2.95 -3.29 -15.47
C LEU A 228 3.92 -3.37 -14.28
N VAL A 229 4.98 -4.19 -14.38
CA VAL A 229 6.01 -4.27 -13.34
C VAL A 229 6.78 -2.97 -13.23
N LYS A 230 7.17 -2.34 -14.35
CA LYS A 230 7.84 -1.04 -14.35
C LYS A 230 7.01 0.03 -13.64
N VAL A 231 5.73 0.13 -13.97
CA VAL A 231 4.79 1.10 -13.39
C VAL A 231 4.46 0.82 -11.91
N SER A 232 4.69 -0.42 -11.46
CA SER A 232 4.43 -0.83 -10.09
C SER A 232 5.61 -0.58 -9.14
N GLU A 233 6.80 -0.24 -9.64
CA GLU A 233 7.97 0.19 -8.84
C GLU A 233 8.33 -0.77 -7.69
N GLY A 234 8.17 -2.09 -7.89
CA GLY A 234 8.44 -3.08 -6.85
C GLY A 234 7.27 -3.40 -5.91
N ASP A 235 6.12 -2.74 -6.06
CA ASP A 235 4.90 -3.00 -5.29
C ASP A 235 3.98 -4.01 -6.00
N LEU A 236 4.04 -5.27 -5.56
CA LEU A 236 3.20 -6.34 -6.10
C LEU A 236 1.70 -6.14 -5.82
N ARG A 237 1.34 -5.46 -4.72
CA ARG A 237 -0.07 -5.15 -4.41
C ARG A 237 -0.61 -4.18 -5.46
N LYS A 238 0.15 -3.14 -5.80
CA LYS A 238 -0.18 -2.18 -6.86
C LYS A 238 -0.34 -2.90 -8.21
N ALA A 239 0.62 -3.75 -8.57
CA ALA A 239 0.59 -4.53 -9.81
C ALA A 239 -0.65 -5.42 -9.94
N ILE A 240 -0.98 -6.20 -8.91
CA ILE A 240 -2.17 -7.09 -8.92
C ILE A 240 -3.47 -6.27 -8.98
N THR A 241 -3.50 -5.12 -8.31
CA THR A 241 -4.68 -4.23 -8.33
C THR A 241 -4.92 -3.67 -9.73
N PHE A 242 -3.86 -3.19 -10.39
CA PHE A 242 -3.94 -2.70 -11.76
C PHE A 242 -4.34 -3.80 -12.74
N LEU A 243 -3.76 -5.01 -12.62
CA LEU A 243 -4.15 -6.16 -13.43
C LEU A 243 -5.64 -6.50 -13.28
N GLN A 244 -6.15 -6.48 -12.05
CA GLN A 244 -7.56 -6.72 -11.78
C GLN A 244 -8.46 -5.65 -12.41
N SER A 245 -8.08 -4.37 -12.26
CA SER A 245 -8.82 -3.25 -12.85
C SER A 245 -8.81 -3.30 -14.38
N ALA A 246 -7.66 -3.61 -14.99
CA ALA A 246 -7.50 -3.74 -16.44
C ALA A 246 -8.38 -4.86 -17.00
N THR A 247 -8.40 -6.00 -16.33
CA THR A 247 -9.25 -7.14 -16.73
C THR A 247 -10.74 -6.76 -16.70
N ARG A 248 -11.17 -6.03 -15.67
CA ARG A 248 -12.57 -5.58 -15.54
C ARG A 248 -12.96 -4.57 -16.61
N LEU A 249 -12.06 -3.67 -16.95
CA LEU A 249 -12.27 -2.65 -17.98
C LEU A 249 -12.41 -3.27 -19.38
N MET A 250 -11.58 -4.27 -19.68
CA MET A 250 -11.56 -4.92 -21.01
C MET A 250 -12.62 -5.98 -21.23
N GLY A 251 -13.26 -6.48 -20.16
CA GLY A 251 -14.32 -7.49 -20.28
C GLY A 251 -13.87 -8.79 -20.96
N GLY A 252 -12.61 -9.20 -20.77
CA GLY A 252 -12.04 -10.44 -21.33
C GLY A 252 -11.31 -10.30 -22.67
N LYS A 253 -11.13 -9.07 -23.16
CA LYS A 253 -10.19 -8.76 -24.27
C LYS A 253 -8.74 -8.71 -23.76
N GLU A 254 -7.80 -8.76 -24.69
CA GLU A 254 -6.36 -8.70 -24.39
C GLU A 254 -5.97 -7.35 -23.77
N ILE A 255 -5.16 -7.40 -22.72
CA ILE A 255 -4.64 -6.23 -22.03
C ILE A 255 -3.40 -5.71 -22.77
N THR A 256 -3.46 -4.46 -23.21
CA THR A 256 -2.36 -3.74 -23.87
C THR A 256 -1.72 -2.72 -22.93
N GLU A 257 -0.53 -2.24 -23.29
CA GLU A 257 0.22 -1.22 -22.55
C GLU A 257 -0.62 0.05 -22.29
N LYS A 258 -1.34 0.54 -23.31
CA LYS A 258 -2.15 1.76 -23.21
C LYS A 258 -3.18 1.72 -22.08
N ILE A 259 -3.85 0.57 -21.92
CA ILE A 259 -4.85 0.39 -20.85
C ILE A 259 -4.18 0.43 -19.48
N ILE A 260 -2.97 -0.13 -19.36
CA ILE A 260 -2.21 -0.10 -18.11
C ILE A 260 -1.77 1.34 -17.82
N THR A 261 -1.32 2.10 -18.82
CA THR A 261 -0.96 3.52 -18.69
C THR A 261 -2.14 4.35 -18.17
N GLU A 262 -3.31 4.18 -18.78
CA GLU A 262 -4.55 4.88 -18.37
C GLU A 262 -4.95 4.52 -16.93
N ILE A 263 -4.92 3.24 -16.57
CA ILE A 263 -5.32 2.79 -15.22
C ILE A 263 -4.32 3.22 -14.16
N ALA A 264 -3.03 3.23 -14.50
CA ALA A 264 -2.00 3.67 -13.58
C ALA A 264 -1.95 5.19 -13.41
N GLY A 265 -2.65 5.96 -14.26
CA GLY A 265 -2.60 7.42 -14.26
C GLY A 265 -1.22 7.97 -14.62
N VAL A 266 -0.43 7.18 -15.36
CA VAL A 266 0.91 7.55 -15.83
C VAL A 266 0.74 8.45 -17.04
N ILE A 267 1.48 9.56 -17.09
CA ILE A 267 1.43 10.47 -18.24
C ILE A 267 2.15 9.80 -19.41
N PRO A 268 1.58 9.81 -20.63
CA PRO A 268 2.26 9.30 -21.82
C PRO A 268 3.59 10.02 -22.05
N LYS A 269 4.59 9.28 -22.53
CA LYS A 269 5.93 9.84 -22.77
C LYS A 269 5.90 10.94 -23.83
N GLU A 270 5.02 10.79 -24.82
CA GLU A 270 4.83 11.74 -25.90
C GLU A 270 4.48 13.13 -25.35
N THR A 271 3.63 13.20 -24.33
CA THR A 271 3.22 14.46 -23.70
C THR A 271 4.35 15.10 -22.88
N ILE A 272 5.22 14.30 -22.26
CA ILE A 272 6.41 14.79 -21.55
C ILE A 272 7.43 15.34 -22.54
N ASP A 273 7.66 14.63 -23.64
CA ASP A 273 8.57 15.06 -24.70
C ASP A 273 8.07 16.37 -25.33
N GLU A 274 6.76 16.49 -25.58
CA GLU A 274 6.13 17.74 -26.04
C GLU A 274 6.34 18.90 -25.05
N LEU A 275 6.23 18.63 -23.75
CA LEU A 275 6.47 19.64 -22.72
C LEU A 275 7.94 20.09 -22.69
N LEU A 276 8.88 19.15 -22.78
CA LEU A 276 10.32 19.43 -22.83
C LEU A 276 10.71 20.21 -24.09
N LEU A 277 10.18 19.82 -25.25
CA LEU A 277 10.35 20.56 -26.50
C LEU A 277 9.74 21.97 -26.42
N GLY A 278 8.59 22.09 -25.75
CA GLY A 278 7.98 23.38 -25.42
C GLY A 278 8.93 24.27 -24.62
N CYS A 279 9.57 23.71 -23.59
CA CYS A 279 10.57 24.40 -22.77
C CYS A 279 11.81 24.81 -23.57
N GLN A 280 12.26 24.00 -24.54
CA GLN A 280 13.38 24.36 -25.42
C GLN A 280 13.05 25.50 -26.39
N SER A 281 11.79 25.62 -26.80
CA SER A 281 11.36 26.62 -27.78
C SER A 281 11.40 28.08 -27.28
N GLY A 282 11.55 28.30 -25.97
CA GLY A 282 11.70 29.63 -25.36
C GLY A 282 10.43 30.50 -25.34
N SER A 283 9.28 29.99 -25.81
CA SER A 283 8.03 30.76 -25.87
C SER A 283 7.14 30.47 -24.66
N PHE A 284 6.93 31.50 -23.82
CA PHE A 284 6.09 31.38 -22.62
C PHE A 284 4.62 31.07 -22.95
N GLU A 285 4.06 31.64 -24.03
CA GLU A 285 2.67 31.39 -24.45
C GLU A 285 2.44 29.92 -24.83
N LYS A 286 3.44 29.28 -25.46
CA LYS A 286 3.39 27.84 -25.79
C LYS A 286 3.43 26.99 -24.53
N LEU A 287 4.24 27.36 -23.54
CA LEU A 287 4.27 26.66 -22.25
C LEU A 287 2.93 26.77 -21.50
N GLU A 288 2.33 27.95 -21.49
CA GLU A 288 1.05 28.18 -20.83
C GLU A 288 -0.07 27.34 -21.45
N THR A 289 -0.10 27.24 -22.78
CA THR A 289 -1.09 26.42 -23.50
C THR A 289 -0.88 24.93 -23.26
N LEU A 290 0.36 24.44 -23.27
CA LEU A 290 0.67 23.04 -22.94
C LEU A 290 0.32 22.70 -21.48
N ALA A 291 0.68 23.55 -20.53
CA ALA A 291 0.36 23.36 -19.12
C ALA A 291 -1.16 23.36 -18.87
N LYS A 292 -1.91 24.26 -19.53
CA LYS A 292 -3.38 24.25 -19.47
C LYS A 292 -3.97 22.97 -20.04
N ASN A 293 -3.45 22.47 -21.16
CA ASN A 293 -3.92 21.23 -21.77
C ASN A 293 -3.71 20.03 -20.84
N LEU A 294 -2.52 19.90 -20.25
CA LEU A 294 -2.21 18.85 -19.27
C LEU A 294 -3.19 18.82 -18.08
N ILE A 295 -3.52 19.99 -17.55
CA ILE A 295 -4.47 20.10 -16.43
C ILE A 295 -5.90 19.83 -16.87
N ASN A 296 -6.28 20.27 -18.07
CA ASN A 296 -7.61 20.01 -18.64
C ASN A 296 -7.81 18.51 -18.93
N GLU A 297 -6.75 17.78 -19.27
CA GLU A 297 -6.76 16.32 -19.43
C GLU A 297 -6.85 15.59 -18.08
N GLY A 298 -6.62 16.29 -16.97
CA GLY A 298 -6.77 15.76 -15.61
C GLY A 298 -5.56 15.01 -15.09
N PHE A 299 -4.38 15.22 -15.68
CA PHE A 299 -3.15 14.63 -15.18
C PHE A 299 -2.67 15.34 -13.91
N ALA A 300 -2.33 14.55 -12.88
CA ALA A 300 -1.79 15.09 -11.64
C ALA A 300 -0.36 15.61 -11.86
N VAL A 301 -0.11 16.87 -11.49
CA VAL A 301 1.21 17.49 -11.66
C VAL A 301 2.28 16.77 -10.82
N ALA A 302 1.92 16.20 -9.67
CA ALA A 302 2.85 15.39 -8.87
C ALA A 302 3.40 14.19 -9.66
N GLN A 303 2.57 13.56 -10.50
CA GLN A 303 3.02 12.44 -11.34
C GLN A 303 3.93 12.93 -12.47
N LEU A 304 3.64 14.09 -13.06
CA LEU A 304 4.49 14.74 -14.05
C LEU A 304 5.87 15.05 -13.47
N VAL A 305 5.93 15.60 -12.25
CA VAL A 305 7.17 15.94 -11.55
C VAL A 305 8.05 14.70 -11.35
N ASN A 306 7.48 13.58 -10.93
CA ASN A 306 8.22 12.32 -10.79
C ASN A 306 8.77 11.80 -12.11
N GLN A 307 7.96 11.79 -13.17
CA GLN A 307 8.39 11.30 -14.48
C GLN A 307 9.41 12.23 -15.15
N LEU A 308 9.26 13.54 -14.95
CA LEU A 308 10.20 14.54 -15.43
C LEU A 308 11.54 14.43 -14.69
N HIS A 309 11.52 14.18 -13.38
CA HIS A 309 12.73 13.88 -12.59
C HIS A 309 13.49 12.71 -13.21
N ASP A 310 12.84 11.56 -13.42
CA ASP A 310 13.50 10.36 -13.94
C ASP A 310 14.07 10.60 -15.34
N THR A 311 13.29 11.25 -16.21
CA THR A 311 13.70 11.58 -17.58
C THR A 311 14.93 12.49 -17.60
N ILE A 312 14.95 13.53 -16.77
CA ILE A 312 16.06 14.51 -16.74
C ILE A 312 17.32 13.91 -16.11
N VAL A 313 17.18 13.10 -15.06
CA VAL A 313 18.33 12.45 -14.41
C VAL A 313 18.98 11.44 -15.35
N GLU A 314 18.18 10.61 -16.03
CA GLU A 314 18.65 9.58 -16.97
C GLU A 314 19.19 10.15 -18.29
N SER A 315 18.69 11.30 -18.75
CA SER A 315 19.15 11.90 -20.02
C SER A 315 20.62 12.32 -20.00
N GLU A 316 21.36 12.08 -21.08
CA GLU A 316 22.76 12.51 -21.23
C GLU A 316 22.90 13.91 -21.83
N ASP A 317 21.80 14.49 -22.30
CA ASP A 317 21.78 15.75 -23.05
C ASP A 317 21.98 17.00 -22.18
N TYR A 318 21.84 16.88 -20.85
CA TYR A 318 21.94 18.00 -19.91
C TYR A 318 23.23 17.98 -19.10
N SER A 319 23.83 19.15 -18.94
CA SER A 319 24.99 19.32 -18.05
C SER A 319 24.62 19.14 -16.57
N ASP A 320 25.58 18.71 -15.76
CA ASP A 320 25.39 18.52 -14.31
C ASP A 320 24.87 19.78 -13.61
N LYS A 321 25.28 20.96 -14.08
CA LYS A 321 24.81 22.25 -13.54
C LYS A 321 23.34 22.48 -13.85
N GLN A 322 22.90 22.18 -15.07
CA GLN A 322 21.49 22.26 -15.46
C GLN A 322 20.66 21.24 -14.71
N LYS A 323 21.11 19.98 -14.65
CA LYS A 323 20.45 18.92 -13.88
C LYS A 323 20.27 19.33 -12.42
N SER A 324 21.32 19.86 -11.79
CA SER A 324 21.27 20.31 -10.39
C SER A 324 20.21 21.39 -10.18
N ALA A 325 20.19 22.43 -11.02
CA ALA A 325 19.21 23.52 -10.90
C ALA A 325 17.77 23.04 -11.14
N ILE A 326 17.56 22.15 -12.10
CA ILE A 326 16.23 21.63 -12.41
C ILE A 326 15.74 20.70 -11.30
N VAL A 327 16.58 19.79 -10.80
CA VAL A 327 16.22 18.85 -9.73
C VAL A 327 15.95 19.57 -8.41
N GLU A 328 16.70 20.63 -8.10
CA GLU A 328 16.40 21.49 -6.95
C GLU A 328 15.00 22.09 -7.07
N LYS A 329 14.64 22.60 -8.26
CA LYS A 329 13.31 23.17 -8.48
C LYS A 329 12.19 22.13 -8.45
N LEU A 330 12.44 20.94 -8.99
CA LEU A 330 11.51 19.81 -8.90
C LEU A 330 11.21 19.46 -7.44
N ALA A 331 12.21 19.43 -6.57
CA ALA A 331 12.03 19.16 -5.15
C ALA A 331 11.25 20.26 -4.42
N GLU A 332 11.48 21.53 -4.74
CA GLU A 332 10.67 22.65 -4.21
C GLU A 332 9.21 22.52 -4.61
N VAL A 333 8.95 22.21 -5.89
CA VAL A 333 7.61 22.07 -6.44
C VAL A 333 6.89 20.87 -5.84
N ASP A 334 7.56 19.71 -5.74
CA ASP A 334 7.00 18.52 -5.08
C ASP A 334 6.56 18.82 -3.65
N LYS A 335 7.40 19.51 -2.88
CA LYS A 335 7.04 19.97 -1.52
C LYS A 335 5.83 20.90 -1.54
N CYS A 336 5.79 21.90 -2.42
CA CYS A 336 4.67 22.82 -2.52
C CYS A 336 3.36 22.10 -2.87
N LEU A 337 3.42 21.11 -3.77
CA LEU A 337 2.27 20.27 -4.11
C LEU A 337 1.81 19.43 -2.91
N ALA A 338 2.75 18.86 -2.15
CA ALA A 338 2.45 18.12 -0.92
C ALA A 338 1.82 19.01 0.17
N ASP A 339 2.18 20.30 0.23
CA ASP A 339 1.59 21.30 1.12
C ASP A 339 0.21 21.83 0.62
N GLY A 340 -0.24 21.41 -0.57
CA GLY A 340 -1.55 21.75 -1.15
C GLY A 340 -1.55 23.04 -1.97
N ALA A 341 -0.43 23.42 -2.57
CA ALA A 341 -0.36 24.56 -3.50
C ALA A 341 -1.09 24.30 -4.82
N ASP A 342 -1.38 25.38 -5.55
CA ASP A 342 -2.05 25.31 -6.86
C ASP A 342 -1.17 24.64 -7.93
N GLU A 343 -1.69 23.57 -8.53
CA GLU A 343 -0.97 22.72 -9.49
C GLU A 343 -0.51 23.49 -10.74
N PHE A 344 -1.35 24.39 -11.27
CA PHE A 344 -1.03 25.15 -12.48
C PHE A 344 0.11 26.12 -12.23
N LEU A 345 0.06 26.88 -11.14
CA LEU A 345 1.11 27.84 -10.80
C LEU A 345 2.44 27.15 -10.51
N GLN A 346 2.42 26.01 -9.83
CA GLN A 346 3.64 25.23 -9.56
C GLN A 346 4.24 24.65 -10.86
N LEU A 347 3.41 24.10 -11.74
CA LEU A 347 3.86 23.60 -13.04
C LEU A 347 4.46 24.71 -13.90
N MET A 348 3.80 25.87 -13.98
CA MET A 348 4.32 27.02 -14.72
C MET A 348 5.65 27.52 -14.15
N SER A 349 5.79 27.55 -12.82
CA SER A 349 7.05 27.91 -12.16
C SER A 349 8.18 26.94 -12.51
N LEU A 350 7.89 25.64 -12.54
CA LEU A 350 8.82 24.60 -12.94
C LEU A 350 9.26 24.76 -14.40
N CYS A 351 8.29 24.82 -15.32
CA CYS A 351 8.56 24.96 -16.76
C CYS A 351 9.32 26.24 -17.08
N ALA A 352 9.04 27.35 -16.40
CA ALA A 352 9.76 28.60 -16.59
C ALA A 352 11.25 28.47 -16.23
N LEU A 353 11.57 27.78 -15.12
CA LEU A 353 12.96 27.56 -14.72
C LEU A 353 13.67 26.57 -15.65
N VAL A 354 13.00 25.49 -16.03
CA VAL A 354 13.53 24.53 -17.02
C VAL A 354 13.83 25.25 -18.34
N MET A 355 12.90 26.06 -18.85
CA MET A 355 13.11 26.86 -20.05
C MET A 355 14.32 27.79 -19.93
N GLN A 356 14.49 28.49 -18.79
CA GLN A 356 15.66 29.34 -18.57
C GLN A 356 16.97 28.55 -18.61
N GLN A 357 17.02 27.37 -17.98
CA GLN A 357 18.23 26.53 -17.97
C GLN A 357 18.55 25.94 -19.35
N LEU A 358 17.53 25.65 -20.17
CA LEU A 358 17.70 25.10 -21.51
C LEU A 358 18.07 26.17 -22.55
N THR A 359 17.56 27.39 -22.41
CA THR A 359 17.81 28.49 -23.37
C THR A 359 19.11 29.25 -23.12
N GLN A 360 19.67 29.20 -21.90
CA GLN A 360 20.92 29.90 -21.55
C GLN A 360 22.19 29.39 -22.27
N ASN A 361 22.09 28.32 -23.07
CA ASN A 361 23.20 27.73 -23.83
C ASN A 361 23.07 27.87 -25.36
N ILE A 362 22.17 28.72 -25.86
CA ILE A 362 22.12 29.12 -27.28
C ILE A 362 22.84 30.46 -27.49
#